data_AF-A0A7C2N7F7-F1
#
_entry.id   AF-A0A7C2N7F7-F1
#
_cell.length_a   1.000
_cell.length_b   1.000
_cell.length_c   1.000
_cell.angle_alpha   90.00
_cell.angle_beta   90.00
_cell.angle_gamma   90.00
#
_symmetry.space_group_name_H-M   'P 1'
#
loop_
_entity.id
_entity.type
_entity.pdbx_description
1 polymer ?
#
loop_
_entity_poly.entity_id
_entity_poly.type
_entity_poly.pdbx_seq_one_letter_code
_entity_poly.pdbx_strand_id
1 'polypeptide(L)'
;MKIISKITTPKMLLCLFKTLLPFARTENDILELAALLGVKYKSVSETDFAHSNLITVLNKEGEIVHQQEGPGVKHEETSAAVNKLIN
;
A
#
# COMPACT_ATOMS: atom_id res chain seq x y z
N MET A 1 -3.98 -12.61 -12.76
CA MET A 1 -3.64 -11.44 -11.92
C MET A 1 -2.30 -11.73 -11.24
N LYS A 2 -1.22 -11.00 -11.57
CA LYS A 2 0.12 -11.31 -11.06
C LYS A 2 0.28 -10.72 -9.65
N ILE A 3 0.51 -11.59 -8.68
CA ILE A 3 1.08 -11.24 -7.38
C ILE A 3 2.60 -11.12 -7.61
N ILE A 4 3.18 -9.93 -7.44
CA ILE A 4 4.47 -9.59 -8.08
C ILE A 4 5.62 -9.32 -7.10
N SER A 5 5.41 -9.50 -5.80
CA SER A 5 6.47 -9.27 -4.82
C SER A 5 6.26 -10.10 -3.56
N LYS A 6 7.35 -10.74 -3.14
CA LYS A 6 7.48 -11.43 -1.86
C LYS A 6 8.03 -10.44 -0.85
N ILE A 7 7.31 -10.21 0.26
CA ILE A 7 7.89 -9.59 1.45
C ILE A 7 8.30 -10.72 2.39
N THR A 8 9.55 -10.69 2.82
CA THR A 8 10.24 -11.80 3.49
C THR A 8 9.87 -11.99 4.96
N THR A 9 8.93 -11.22 5.53
CA THR A 9 8.37 -11.51 6.87
C THR A 9 7.06 -10.75 7.16
N PRO A 10 6.10 -11.36 7.89
CA PRO A 10 4.89 -10.69 8.40
C PRO A 10 5.21 -9.48 9.29
N LYS A 11 6.32 -9.56 10.05
CA LYS A 11 6.82 -8.46 10.89
C LYS A 11 7.20 -7.22 10.08
N MET A 12 7.60 -7.35 8.81
CA MET A 12 8.03 -6.21 8.00
C MET A 12 6.84 -5.41 7.44
N LEU A 13 5.77 -6.10 7.03
CA LEU A 13 4.51 -5.45 6.65
C LEU A 13 3.89 -4.74 7.86
N LEU A 14 3.84 -5.43 9.01
CA LEU A 14 3.39 -4.83 10.27
C LEU A 14 4.28 -3.65 10.71
N CYS A 15 5.61 -3.74 10.55
CA CYS A 15 6.52 -2.67 10.94
C CYS A 15 6.43 -1.45 10.00
N LEU A 16 6.31 -1.65 8.68
CA LEU A 16 6.13 -0.52 7.75
C LEU A 16 4.83 0.24 8.03
N PHE A 17 3.71 -0.47 8.24
CA PHE A 17 2.44 0.16 8.57
C PHE A 17 2.51 0.86 9.94
N LYS A 18 3.12 0.25 10.95
CA LYS A 18 3.16 0.78 12.32
C LYS A 18 4.13 1.97 12.50
N THR A 19 5.17 2.08 11.66
CA THR A 19 6.11 3.21 11.69
C THR A 19 5.66 4.39 10.81
N LEU A 20 4.95 4.14 9.71
CA LEU A 20 4.52 5.18 8.77
C LEU A 20 3.08 5.67 8.97
N LEU A 21 2.22 4.86 9.61
CA LEU A 21 0.81 5.18 9.83
C LEU A 21 0.49 5.06 11.33
N PRO A 22 0.61 6.16 12.11
CA PRO A 22 0.44 6.11 13.56
C PRO A 22 -0.97 5.71 14.01
N PHE A 23 -1.93 5.64 13.08
CA PHE A 23 -3.32 5.26 13.32
C PHE A 23 -3.59 3.75 13.20
N ALA A 24 -2.74 2.97 12.54
CA ALA A 24 -2.91 1.51 12.43
C ALA A 24 -2.11 0.80 13.52
N ARG A 25 -2.74 0.51 14.66
CA ARG A 25 -2.06 -0.04 15.85
C ARG A 25 -2.33 -1.52 16.07
N THR A 26 -3.47 -2.02 15.60
CA THR A 26 -3.87 -3.43 15.67
C THR A 26 -3.82 -4.10 14.30
N GLU A 27 -3.83 -5.44 14.28
CA GLU A 27 -3.96 -6.20 13.02
C GLU A 27 -5.29 -5.93 12.32
N ASN A 28 -6.35 -5.66 13.08
CA ASN A 28 -7.66 -5.31 12.54
C ASN A 28 -7.63 -3.95 11.81
N ASP A 29 -6.94 -2.95 12.36
CA ASP A 29 -6.80 -1.63 11.72
C ASP A 29 -6.09 -1.75 10.37
N ILE A 30 -5.12 -2.66 10.27
CA ILE A 30 -4.37 -2.92 9.04
C ILE A 30 -5.25 -3.65 8.01
N LEU A 31 -6.08 -4.59 8.46
CA LEU A 31 -7.06 -5.27 7.61
C LEU A 31 -8.09 -4.28 7.05
N GLU A 32 -8.65 -3.42 7.88
CA GLU A 32 -9.61 -2.40 7.47
C GLU A 32 -8.98 -1.41 6.48
N LEU A 33 -7.77 -0.93 6.78
CA LEU A 33 -7.05 -0.04 5.89
C LEU A 33 -6.71 -0.71 4.55
N ALA A 34 -6.29 -1.98 4.57
CA ALA A 34 -6.02 -2.73 3.36
C ALA A 34 -7.29 -2.91 2.50
N ALA A 35 -8.44 -3.18 3.13
CA ALA A 35 -9.72 -3.28 2.45
C ALA A 35 -10.14 -1.94 1.82
N LEU A 36 -9.99 -0.82 2.54
CA LEU A 36 -10.31 0.53 2.05
C LEU A 36 -9.43 0.95 0.87
N LEU A 37 -8.12 0.66 0.93
CA LEU A 37 -7.16 1.03 -0.10
C LEU A 37 -7.10 0.04 -1.28
N GLY A 38 -7.86 -1.07 -1.23
CA GLY A 38 -7.83 -2.12 -2.25
C GLY A 38 -6.54 -2.96 -2.25
N VAL A 39 -5.76 -2.91 -1.16
CA VAL A 39 -4.52 -3.66 -1.02
C VAL A 39 -4.86 -5.11 -0.71
N LYS A 40 -4.47 -6.03 -1.60
CA LYS A 40 -4.58 -7.47 -1.36
C LYS A 40 -3.25 -8.00 -0.85
N TYR A 41 -3.29 -8.76 0.24
CA TYR A 41 -2.16 -9.52 0.74
C TYR A 41 -2.60 -10.95 1.08
N LYS A 42 -1.67 -11.90 0.96
CA LYS A 42 -1.92 -13.33 1.21
C LYS A 42 -0.65 -13.97 1.78
N SER A 43 -0.78 -14.75 2.85
CA SER A 43 0.34 -15.60 3.30
C SER A 43 0.61 -16.69 2.25
N VAL A 44 1.87 -16.81 1.84
CA VAL A 44 2.35 -17.84 0.91
C VAL A 44 3.13 -18.92 1.66
N SER A 45 3.75 -18.57 2.79
CA SER A 45 4.34 -19.49 3.76
C SER A 45 4.35 -18.87 5.15
N GLU A 46 4.88 -19.58 6.16
CA GLU A 46 5.08 -19.04 7.52
C GLU A 46 5.95 -17.78 7.54
N THR A 47 6.80 -17.60 6.53
CA THR A 47 7.73 -16.47 6.41
C THR A 47 7.38 -15.50 5.28
N ASP A 48 6.74 -15.97 4.21
CA ASP A 48 6.52 -15.19 3.00
C ASP A 48 5.08 -14.68 2.89
N PHE A 49 4.96 -13.38 2.59
CA PHE A 49 3.70 -12.75 2.23
C PHE A 49 3.74 -12.25 0.80
N ALA A 50 2.70 -12.63 0.06
CA ALA A 50 2.34 -12.06 -1.21
C ALA A 50 1.56 -10.78 -0.97
N HIS A 51 1.85 -9.74 -1.74
CA HIS A 51 1.07 -8.51 -1.72
C HIS A 51 0.92 -7.91 -3.12
N SER A 52 -0.01 -6.96 -3.21
CA SER A 52 -0.17 -6.11 -4.39
C SER A 52 0.85 -4.98 -4.32
N ASN A 53 1.48 -4.66 -5.45
CA ASN A 53 2.30 -3.45 -5.57
C ASN A 53 1.39 -2.30 -5.96
N LEU A 54 0.77 -1.65 -4.98
CA LEU A 54 -0.20 -0.58 -5.19
C LEU A 54 0.28 0.70 -4.48
N ILE A 55 0.41 1.78 -5.23
CA ILE A 55 0.64 3.12 -4.72
C ILE A 55 -0.69 3.87 -4.78
N THR A 56 -1.13 4.43 -3.66
CA THR A 56 -2.37 5.22 -3.57
C THR A 56 -2.02 6.64 -3.12
N VAL A 57 -2.49 7.64 -3.86
CA VAL A 57 -2.36 9.06 -3.52
C VAL A 57 -3.71 9.57 -3.03
N LEU A 58 -3.70 10.18 -1.84
CA LEU A 58 -4.86 10.81 -1.22
C LEU A 58 -4.75 12.33 -1.31
N ASN A 59 -5.87 13.03 -1.51
CA ASN A 59 -5.92 14.49 -1.31
C ASN A 59 -5.98 14.86 0.18
N LYS A 60 -6.04 16.16 0.50
CA LYS A 60 -6.02 16.65 1.89
C LYS A 60 -7.29 16.27 2.65
N GLU A 61 -8.36 15.97 1.91
CA GLU A 61 -9.66 15.56 2.40
C GLU A 61 -9.73 14.03 2.66
N GLY A 62 -8.69 13.29 2.28
CA GLY A 62 -8.61 11.83 2.47
C GLY A 62 -9.24 11.01 1.34
N GLU A 63 -9.55 11.63 0.20
CA GLU A 63 -10.10 10.96 -0.98
C GLU A 63 -8.98 10.43 -1.88
N ILE A 64 -9.22 9.28 -2.50
CA ILE A 64 -8.28 8.66 -3.45
C ILE A 64 -8.34 9.41 -4.78
N VAL A 65 -7.24 10.05 -5.17
CA VAL A 65 -7.15 10.81 -6.44
C VAL A 65 -6.30 10.11 -7.50
N HIS A 66 -5.43 9.19 -7.10
CA HIS A 66 -4.60 8.42 -8.03
C HIS A 66 -4.22 7.07 -7.42
N GLN A 67 -4.24 6.02 -8.24
CA GLN A 67 -3.77 4.69 -7.87
C GLN A 67 -2.92 4.09 -8.99
N GLN A 68 -1.81 3.46 -8.61
CA GLN A 68 -0.87 2.88 -9.55
C GLN A 68 -0.46 1.46 -9.11
N GLU A 69 -0.71 0.47 -9.98
CA GLU A 69 -0.40 -0.95 -9.73
C GLU A 69 0.82 -1.43 -10.53
N GLY A 70 1.70 -2.19 -9.89
CA GLY A 70 2.75 -3.01 -10.51
C GLY A 70 4.19 -2.53 -10.31
N PRO A 71 5.18 -3.43 -10.32
CA PRO A 71 6.58 -3.06 -10.40
C PRO A 71 6.93 -2.65 -11.84
N GLY A 72 7.51 -1.46 -12.02
CA GLY A 72 8.01 -0.99 -13.32
C GLY A 72 7.08 -0.06 -14.10
N VAL A 73 5.97 0.41 -13.51
CA VAL A 73 5.17 1.50 -14.07
C VAL A 73 5.87 2.85 -13.88
N LYS A 74 5.72 3.75 -14.86
CA LYS A 74 6.36 5.06 -14.85
C LYS A 74 5.91 5.87 -13.64
N HIS A 75 6.86 6.37 -12.86
CA HIS A 75 6.59 7.19 -11.67
C HIS A 75 6.09 8.59 -12.02
N GLU A 76 6.28 9.02 -13.27
CA GLU A 76 5.92 10.33 -13.81
C GLU A 76 4.45 10.68 -13.55
N GLU A 77 3.54 9.73 -13.71
CA GLU A 77 2.09 9.94 -13.49
C GLU A 77 1.77 10.14 -12.01
N THR A 78 2.35 9.33 -11.12
CA THR A 78 2.19 9.48 -9.67
C THR A 78 2.77 10.82 -9.20
N SER A 79 3.96 11.20 -9.66
CA SER A 79 4.58 12.48 -9.30
C SER A 79 3.76 13.67 -9.81
N ALA A 80 3.18 13.57 -11.01
CA ALA A 80 2.27 14.59 -11.53
C ALA A 80 0.99 14.71 -10.70
N ALA A 81 0.40 13.58 -10.27
CA ALA A 81 -0.76 13.57 -9.40
C ALA A 81 -0.48 14.26 -8.05
N VAL A 82 0.67 13.97 -7.43
CA VAL A 82 1.10 14.64 -6.19
C VAL A 82 1.29 16.14 -6.40
N ASN A 83 1.94 16.55 -7.50
CA ASN A 83 2.17 17.96 -7.79
C ASN A 83 0.87 18.76 -7.98
N LYS A 84 -0.22 18.13 -8.48
CA LYS A 84 -1.54 18.77 -8.60
C LYS A 84 -2.23 19.01 -7.26
N LEU A 85 -1.82 18.33 -6.19
CA LEU A 85 -2.41 18.49 -4.85
C LEU A 85 -1.68 19.54 -4.00
N ILE A 86 -0.42 19.84 -4.37
CA ILE A 86 0.44 20.77 -3.65
C ILE A 86 0.33 22.19 -4.23
N ASN A 87 0.21 22.29 -5.56
CA ASN A 87 0.04 23.56 -6.28
C ASN A 87 -1.44 23.85 -6.53
#